data_AF-A0A821HYA9-F1
#
_entry.id   AF-A0A821HYA9-F1
#
_cell.length_a   1.000
_cell.length_b   1.000
_cell.length_c   1.000
_cell.angle_alpha   90.00
_cell.angle_beta   90.00
_cell.angle_gamma   90.00
#
_symmetry.space_group_name_H-M   'P 1'
#
loop_
_entity.id
_entity.type
_entity.pdbx_description
1 polymer ?
#
loop_
_entity_poly.entity_id
_entity_poly.type
_entity_poly.pdbx_seq_one_letter_code
_entity_poly.pdbx_strand_id
1 'polypeptide(L)'
;ERTKQAFQALEHLLHDLYSKPLTKKLAIRAQREYKVVKSIQHILHQRSDIVIRRTDKSKVFYIGKAADFGRKAEEYMLKTEAYQEVRSGRCPLAYNLHAVQTLLDYLETRHVLTKQQRKYISPNMTKLELGHYHGLPKPHKPGTPLRPIVACIHAPVTLVSKFLNDLLAPIYLKVARETTFINGIDVIRKLEKYVKDGHLQPTTKFITVDVNDLYTMIPREGALQALARFCIKHSQQN
;
A
#
# COMPACT_ATOMS: atom_id res chain seq x y z
N GLU A 1 -37.14 -3.88 -2.71
CA GLU A 1 -37.74 -4.54 -1.52
C GLU A 1 -36.76 -5.40 -0.74
N ARG A 2 -36.09 -6.41 -1.35
CA ARG A 2 -35.10 -7.27 -0.67
C ARG A 2 -33.97 -6.52 0.06
N THR A 3 -33.43 -5.46 -0.54
CA THR A 3 -32.38 -4.63 0.10
C THR A 3 -32.89 -3.93 1.36
N LYS A 4 -34.13 -3.42 1.32
CA LYS A 4 -34.75 -2.71 2.45
C LYS A 4 -35.01 -3.66 3.63
N GLN A 5 -35.48 -4.87 3.33
CA GLN A 5 -35.64 -5.94 4.33
C GLN A 5 -34.30 -6.39 4.94
N ALA A 6 -33.24 -6.51 4.13
CA ALA A 6 -31.91 -6.85 4.62
C ALA A 6 -31.35 -5.79 5.58
N PHE A 7 -31.50 -4.50 5.23
CA PHE A 7 -31.09 -3.40 6.11
C PHE A 7 -31.89 -3.36 7.42
N GLN A 8 -33.21 -3.54 7.38
CA GLN A 8 -34.03 -3.62 8.59
C GLN A 8 -33.66 -4.80 9.48
N ALA A 9 -33.35 -5.97 8.91
CA ALA A 9 -32.89 -7.12 9.68
C ALA A 9 -31.54 -6.85 10.36
N LEU A 10 -30.65 -6.10 9.68
CA LEU A 10 -29.34 -5.73 10.21
C LEU A 10 -29.45 -4.66 11.31
N GLU A 11 -30.34 -3.68 11.15
CA GLU A 11 -30.69 -2.71 12.19
C GLU A 11 -31.26 -3.40 13.44
N HIS A 12 -32.19 -4.34 13.25
CA HIS A 12 -32.76 -5.10 14.36
C HIS A 12 -31.71 -5.99 15.05
N LEU A 13 -30.83 -6.64 14.28
CA LEU A 13 -29.73 -7.43 14.83
C LEU A 13 -28.76 -6.55 15.64
N LEU A 14 -28.39 -5.39 15.12
CA LEU A 14 -27.52 -4.44 15.83
C LEU A 14 -28.20 -3.94 17.11
N HIS A 15 -29.46 -3.51 17.02
CA HIS A 15 -30.23 -3.08 18.18
C HIS A 15 -30.28 -4.17 19.25
N ASP A 16 -30.54 -5.41 18.86
CA ASP A 16 -30.52 -6.56 19.77
C ASP A 16 -29.15 -6.80 20.40
N LEU A 17 -28.06 -6.70 19.63
CA LEU A 17 -26.70 -6.87 20.12
C LEU A 17 -26.30 -5.77 21.12
N TYR A 18 -26.77 -4.54 20.94
CA TYR A 18 -26.50 -3.43 21.85
C TYR A 18 -27.43 -3.42 23.07
N SER A 19 -28.65 -3.95 22.94
CA SER A 19 -29.67 -3.89 23.99
C SER A 19 -29.67 -5.11 24.91
N LYS A 20 -29.27 -6.29 24.40
CA LYS A 20 -29.24 -7.52 25.20
C LYS A 20 -27.99 -7.55 26.08
N PRO A 21 -28.14 -7.62 27.41
CA PRO A 21 -26.99 -7.71 28.30
C PRO A 21 -26.21 -9.00 28.04
N LEU A 22 -24.88 -8.89 28.03
CA LEU A 22 -23.99 -10.04 27.88
C LEU A 22 -24.30 -11.09 28.95
N THR A 23 -24.37 -12.36 28.56
CA THR A 23 -24.55 -13.44 29.53
C THR A 23 -23.40 -13.43 30.54
N LYS A 24 -23.66 -13.81 31.80
CA LYS A 24 -22.65 -13.86 32.86
C LYS A 24 -21.40 -14.66 32.45
N LYS A 25 -21.60 -15.74 31.68
CA LYS A 25 -20.51 -16.57 31.12
C LYS A 25 -19.63 -15.78 30.14
N LEU A 26 -20.23 -15.03 29.22
CA LEU A 26 -19.50 -14.20 28.26
C LEU A 26 -18.77 -13.05 28.96
N ALA A 27 -19.41 -12.40 29.95
CA ALA A 27 -18.78 -11.34 30.73
C ALA A 27 -17.54 -11.85 31.49
N ILE A 28 -17.64 -13.00 32.16
CA ILE A 28 -16.49 -13.63 32.86
C ILE A 28 -15.38 -13.97 31.88
N ARG A 29 -15.72 -14.55 30.71
CA ARG A 29 -14.75 -14.88 29.66
C ARG A 29 -14.04 -13.63 29.15
N ALA A 30 -14.78 -12.57 28.81
CA ALA A 30 -14.22 -11.31 28.32
C ALA A 30 -13.27 -10.68 29.35
N GLN A 31 -13.62 -10.72 30.64
CA GLN A 31 -12.75 -10.20 31.70
C GLN A 31 -11.46 -11.03 31.86
N ARG A 32 -11.54 -12.36 31.71
CA ARG A 32 -10.34 -13.23 31.69
C ARG A 32 -9.46 -12.94 30.49
N GLU A 33 -10.03 -12.88 29.29
CA GLU A 33 -9.30 -12.57 28.05
C GLU A 33 -8.63 -11.19 28.14
N TYR A 34 -9.33 -10.19 28.67
CA TYR A 34 -8.75 -8.86 28.90
C TYR A 34 -7.55 -8.90 29.85
N LYS A 35 -7.65 -9.63 30.98
CA LYS A 35 -6.53 -9.81 31.91
C LYS A 35 -5.34 -10.51 31.25
N VAL A 36 -5.59 -11.54 30.43
CA VAL A 36 -4.54 -12.23 29.67
C VAL A 36 -3.85 -11.27 28.69
N VAL A 37 -4.62 -10.51 27.91
CA VAL A 37 -4.06 -9.51 26.98
C VAL A 37 -3.23 -8.46 27.71
N LYS A 38 -3.72 -7.96 28.85
CA LYS A 38 -2.97 -6.99 29.67
C LYS A 38 -1.67 -7.56 30.22
N SER A 39 -1.67 -8.81 30.68
CA SER A 39 -0.47 -9.50 31.14
C SER A 39 0.55 -9.66 30.00
N ILE A 40 0.10 -10.11 28.83
CA ILE A 40 0.96 -10.23 27.63
C ILE A 40 1.54 -8.86 27.25
N GLN A 41 0.73 -7.81 27.22
CA GLN A 41 1.21 -6.45 26.93
C GLN A 41 2.30 -6.01 27.92
N HIS A 42 2.11 -6.28 29.21
CA HIS A 42 3.10 -5.94 30.24
C HIS A 42 4.42 -6.69 30.03
N ILE A 43 4.38 -7.99 29.76
CA ILE A 43 5.58 -8.80 29.46
C ILE A 43 6.29 -8.26 28.22
N LEU A 44 5.55 -7.92 27.16
CA LEU A 44 6.13 -7.40 25.92
C LEU A 44 6.74 -6.01 26.08
N HIS A 45 6.17 -5.15 26.93
CA HIS A 45 6.77 -3.86 27.26
C HIS A 45 8.16 -4.00 27.91
N GLN A 46 8.43 -5.11 28.59
CA GLN A 46 9.74 -5.41 29.19
C GLN A 46 10.70 -6.14 28.23
N ARG A 47 10.23 -6.53 27.03
CA ARG A 47 10.96 -7.35 26.06
C ARG A 47 11.14 -6.61 24.74
N SER A 48 11.98 -5.57 24.76
CA SER A 48 12.34 -4.82 23.55
C SER A 48 13.12 -5.64 22.51
N ASP A 49 13.62 -6.82 22.91
CA ASP A 49 14.24 -7.81 22.04
C ASP A 49 13.25 -8.62 21.19
N ILE A 50 11.94 -8.46 21.41
CA ILE A 50 10.88 -9.16 20.66
C ILE A 50 10.13 -8.18 19.74
N VAL A 51 9.90 -8.60 18.51
CA VAL A 51 9.06 -7.90 17.52
C VAL A 51 7.82 -8.74 17.23
N ILE A 52 6.65 -8.11 17.39
CA ILE A 52 5.36 -8.67 16.95
C ILE A 52 4.84 -7.88 15.75
N ARG A 53 4.56 -8.57 14.65
CA ARG A 53 4.04 -7.95 13.41
C ARG A 53 2.93 -8.78 12.78
N ARG A 54 2.04 -8.11 12.06
CA ARG A 54 1.15 -8.80 11.11
C ARG A 54 1.97 -9.34 9.96
N THR A 55 1.64 -10.53 9.49
CA THR A 55 2.34 -11.13 8.36
C THR A 55 1.74 -10.74 7.02
N ASP A 56 2.53 -10.86 5.99
CA ASP A 56 2.10 -10.75 4.61
C ASP A 56 1.30 -11.99 4.15
N LYS A 57 0.18 -11.75 3.45
CA LYS A 57 -0.74 -12.73 2.82
C LYS A 57 -1.32 -13.81 3.75
N SER A 58 -0.89 -13.83 5.00
CA SER A 58 -1.18 -14.87 5.98
C SER A 58 -1.90 -14.20 7.14
N LYS A 59 -2.96 -14.82 7.66
CA LYS A 59 -3.75 -14.26 8.78
C LYS A 59 -3.16 -14.59 10.15
N VAL A 60 -1.82 -14.67 10.22
CA VAL A 60 -1.07 -15.02 11.43
C VAL A 60 -0.22 -13.84 11.92
N PHE A 61 0.27 -13.94 13.15
CA PHE A 61 1.24 -13.00 13.71
C PHE A 61 2.64 -13.58 13.59
N TYR A 62 3.59 -12.71 13.26
CA TYR A 62 5.01 -12.97 13.40
C TYR A 62 5.43 -12.57 14.81
N ILE A 63 6.16 -13.45 15.50
CA ILE A 63 6.84 -13.18 16.75
C ILE A 63 8.29 -13.62 16.53
N GLY A 64 9.25 -12.71 16.69
CA GLY A 64 10.66 -13.01 16.49
C GLY A 64 11.57 -12.00 17.18
N LYS A 65 12.88 -12.25 17.12
CA LYS A 65 13.88 -11.35 17.72
C LYS A 65 14.00 -10.04 16.93
N ALA A 66 14.14 -8.92 17.63
CA ALA A 66 14.35 -7.60 17.03
C ALA A 66 15.63 -7.56 16.18
N ALA A 67 16.71 -8.18 16.64
CA ALA A 67 17.97 -8.29 15.90
C ALA A 67 17.81 -9.04 14.56
N ASP A 68 17.08 -10.16 14.55
CA ASP A 68 16.81 -10.92 13.33
C ASP A 68 15.96 -10.11 12.33
N PHE A 69 14.97 -9.38 12.85
CA PHE A 69 14.14 -8.50 12.04
C PHE A 69 14.94 -7.35 11.42
N GLY A 70 15.84 -6.72 12.20
CA GLY A 70 16.75 -5.67 11.73
C GLY A 70 17.68 -6.18 10.63
N ARG A 71 18.35 -7.30 10.87
CA ARG A 71 19.22 -7.96 9.88
C ARG A 71 18.50 -8.25 8.57
N LYS A 72 17.27 -8.78 8.62
CA LYS A 72 16.47 -9.05 7.41
C LYS A 72 16.11 -7.77 6.64
N ALA A 73 15.91 -6.66 7.34
CA ALA A 73 15.65 -5.37 6.70
C ALA A 73 16.92 -4.84 6.00
N GLU A 74 18.07 -4.91 6.66
CA GLU A 74 19.36 -4.51 6.10
C GLU A 74 19.74 -5.37 4.89
N GLU A 75 19.61 -6.70 4.99
CA GLU A 75 19.84 -7.63 3.87
C GLU A 75 18.99 -7.28 2.65
N TYR A 76 17.72 -6.91 2.88
CA TYR A 76 16.84 -6.48 1.80
C TYR A 76 17.31 -5.16 1.16
N MET A 77 17.68 -4.18 1.98
CA MET A 77 18.15 -2.88 1.50
C MET A 77 19.44 -3.01 0.69
N LEU A 78 20.39 -3.83 1.16
CA LEU A 78 21.64 -4.14 0.47
C LEU A 78 21.39 -4.90 -0.84
N LYS A 79 20.53 -5.92 -0.82
CA LYS A 79 20.20 -6.71 -2.03
C LYS A 79 19.68 -5.84 -3.18
N THR A 80 18.88 -4.82 -2.84
CA THR A 80 18.14 -4.05 -3.85
C THR A 80 18.84 -2.76 -4.27
N GLU A 81 19.83 -2.29 -3.50
CA GLU A 81 20.50 -1.00 -3.67
C GLU A 81 19.53 0.21 -3.75
N ALA A 82 18.26 0.01 -3.39
CA ALA A 82 17.21 1.02 -3.51
C ALA A 82 17.19 2.01 -2.34
N TYR A 83 18.05 1.80 -1.35
CA TYR A 83 18.11 2.60 -0.12
C TYR A 83 19.53 3.09 0.10
N GLN A 84 19.65 4.35 0.51
CA GLN A 84 20.91 4.95 0.88
C GLN A 84 20.80 5.54 2.28
N GLU A 85 21.82 5.28 3.09
CA GLU A 85 21.95 5.87 4.41
C GLU A 85 22.21 7.38 4.32
N VAL A 86 21.45 8.16 5.10
CA VAL A 86 21.65 9.60 5.22
C VAL A 86 22.76 9.88 6.24
N ARG A 87 23.99 10.06 5.76
CA ARG A 87 25.20 10.25 6.61
C ARG A 87 25.35 11.64 7.23
N SER A 88 24.56 12.63 6.78
CA SER A 88 24.68 14.02 7.24
C SER A 88 24.20 14.25 8.67
N GLY A 89 23.53 13.29 9.31
CA GLY A 89 22.92 13.43 10.64
C GLY A 89 21.73 14.41 10.71
N ARG A 90 21.47 15.15 9.62
CA ARG A 90 20.34 16.09 9.51
C ARG A 90 19.10 15.39 8.95
N CYS A 91 17.97 15.59 9.61
CA CYS A 91 16.67 15.12 9.13
C CYS A 91 16.35 15.73 7.75
N PRO A 92 16.08 14.91 6.71
CA PRO A 92 15.81 15.42 5.36
C PRO A 92 14.41 16.05 5.19
N LEU A 93 13.59 16.08 6.24
CA LEU A 93 12.19 16.54 6.14
C LEU A 93 12.08 17.99 5.65
N ALA A 94 12.87 18.88 6.23
CA ALA A 94 12.84 20.31 5.87
C ALA A 94 13.29 20.52 4.42
N TYR A 95 14.31 19.77 3.98
CA TYR A 95 14.78 19.81 2.60
C TYR A 95 13.69 19.31 1.61
N ASN A 96 13.07 18.16 1.91
CA ASN A 96 12.01 17.60 1.08
C ASN A 96 10.78 18.53 1.00
N LEU A 97 10.42 19.15 2.14
CA LEU A 97 9.35 20.14 2.18
C LEU A 97 9.68 21.34 1.30
N HIS A 98 10.89 21.90 1.46
CA HIS A 98 11.32 23.05 0.68
C HIS A 98 11.30 22.75 -0.83
N ALA A 99 11.84 21.60 -1.24
CA ALA A 99 11.82 21.18 -2.64
C ALA A 99 10.40 21.08 -3.21
N VAL A 100 9.45 20.53 -2.44
CA VAL A 100 8.04 20.48 -2.86
C VAL A 100 7.45 21.89 -2.96
N GLN A 101 7.67 22.76 -1.96
CA GLN A 101 7.16 24.13 -1.98
C GLN A 101 7.71 24.91 -3.19
N THR A 102 9.02 24.83 -3.45
CA THR A 102 9.64 25.45 -4.62
C THR A 102 9.04 24.95 -5.93
N LEU A 103 8.78 23.65 -6.05
CA LEU A 103 8.10 23.09 -7.22
C LEU A 103 6.68 23.66 -7.39
N LEU A 104 5.90 23.71 -6.31
CA LEU A 104 4.53 24.23 -6.36
C LEU A 104 4.49 25.72 -6.71
N ASP A 105 5.39 26.51 -6.15
CA ASP A 105 5.51 27.95 -6.43
C ASP A 105 5.94 28.20 -7.89
N TYR A 106 6.88 27.40 -8.40
CA TYR A 106 7.28 27.43 -9.80
C TYR A 106 6.09 27.13 -10.74
N LEU A 107 5.32 26.09 -10.44
CA LEU A 107 4.16 25.69 -11.25
C LEU A 107 3.01 26.70 -11.21
N GLU A 108 2.77 27.34 -10.06
CA GLU A 108 1.79 28.43 -9.94
C GLU A 108 2.24 29.67 -10.73
N THR A 109 3.51 30.06 -10.64
CA THR A 109 4.08 31.22 -11.34
C THR A 109 4.01 31.05 -12.87
N ARG A 110 4.14 29.81 -13.35
CA ARG A 110 4.00 29.46 -14.77
C ARG A 110 2.54 29.26 -15.21
N HIS A 111 1.57 29.48 -14.33
CA HIS A 111 0.14 29.25 -14.57
C HIS A 111 -0.21 27.80 -14.96
N VAL A 112 0.65 26.83 -14.60
CA VAL A 112 0.36 25.40 -14.77
C VAL A 112 -0.63 24.92 -13.72
N LEU A 113 -0.55 25.49 -12.51
CA LEU A 113 -1.49 25.25 -11.42
C LEU A 113 -2.27 26.51 -11.07
N THR A 114 -3.56 26.35 -10.79
CA THR A 114 -4.35 27.42 -10.17
C THR A 114 -4.02 27.56 -8.68
N LYS A 115 -4.32 28.71 -8.08
CA LYS A 115 -4.17 28.95 -6.64
C LYS A 115 -4.89 27.89 -5.79
N GLN A 116 -6.08 27.48 -6.25
CA GLN A 116 -6.88 26.46 -5.57
C GLN A 116 -6.24 25.08 -5.65
N GLN A 117 -5.71 24.69 -6.82
CA GLN A 117 -4.99 23.43 -6.99
C GLN A 117 -3.74 23.41 -6.14
N ARG A 118 -2.93 24.48 -6.15
CA ARG A 118 -1.77 24.62 -5.27
C ARG A 118 -2.16 24.41 -3.80
N LYS A 119 -3.17 25.14 -3.31
CA LYS A 119 -3.64 24.99 -1.92
C LYS A 119 -4.08 23.55 -1.60
N TYR A 120 -4.75 22.88 -2.55
CA TYR A 120 -5.21 21.50 -2.37
C TYR A 120 -4.07 20.49 -2.26
N ILE A 121 -2.97 20.70 -2.99
CA ILE A 121 -1.83 19.76 -3.04
C ILE A 121 -0.69 20.15 -2.10
N SER A 122 -0.81 21.29 -1.40
CA SER A 122 0.17 21.73 -0.40
C SER A 122 0.21 20.77 0.82
N PRO A 123 1.40 20.44 1.34
CA PRO A 123 1.54 19.59 2.51
C PRO A 123 0.84 20.14 3.76
N ASN A 124 0.30 19.25 4.59
CA ASN A 124 -0.27 19.64 5.87
C ASN A 124 0.84 19.81 6.92
N MET A 125 1.12 21.06 7.27
CA MET A 125 2.20 21.43 8.19
C MET A 125 2.05 20.88 9.62
N THR A 126 0.83 20.58 10.09
CA THR A 126 0.62 20.08 11.46
C THR A 126 0.80 18.57 11.60
N LYS A 127 0.78 17.83 10.49
CA LYS A 127 0.92 16.36 10.46
C LYS A 127 2.19 15.90 9.75
N LEU A 128 2.99 16.83 9.25
CA LEU A 128 4.12 16.58 8.37
C LEU A 128 5.16 15.64 9.00
N GLU A 129 5.50 14.56 8.31
CA GLU A 129 6.49 13.57 8.80
C GLU A 129 7.29 12.95 7.64
N LEU A 130 8.37 12.22 7.96
CA LEU A 130 9.11 11.44 6.96
C LEU A 130 8.42 10.11 6.65
N GLY A 131 8.71 9.55 5.48
CA GLY A 131 8.29 8.20 5.17
C GLY A 131 8.85 7.18 6.17
N HIS A 132 8.00 6.32 6.71
CA HIS A 132 8.41 5.29 7.68
C HIS A 132 8.57 3.93 7.02
N TYR A 133 9.78 3.38 7.09
CA TYR A 133 10.02 1.98 6.72
C TYR A 133 9.42 1.03 7.75
N HIS A 134 8.69 0.03 7.29
CA HIS A 134 8.34 -1.14 8.09
C HIS A 134 8.27 -2.39 7.22
N GLY A 135 8.75 -3.51 7.75
CA GLY A 135 8.72 -4.81 7.08
C GLY A 135 7.49 -5.63 7.46
N LEU A 136 6.84 -6.26 6.47
CA LEU A 136 5.84 -7.30 6.69
C LEU A 136 6.47 -8.68 6.47
N PRO A 137 6.58 -9.54 7.51
CA PRO A 137 7.15 -10.87 7.36
C PRO A 137 6.34 -11.75 6.41
N LYS A 138 7.02 -12.49 5.53
CA LYS A 138 6.42 -13.39 4.53
C LYS A 138 6.61 -14.86 4.96
N PRO A 139 5.80 -15.41 5.89
CA PRO A 139 6.00 -16.75 6.43
C PRO A 139 5.79 -17.87 5.40
N HIS A 140 5.10 -17.56 4.29
CA HIS A 140 4.90 -18.47 3.15
C HIS A 140 6.13 -18.55 2.22
N LYS A 141 7.26 -17.93 2.58
CA LYS A 141 8.53 -17.98 1.83
C LYS A 141 9.65 -18.49 2.77
N PRO A 142 10.61 -19.30 2.26
CA PRO A 142 11.72 -19.79 3.06
C PRO A 142 12.48 -18.66 3.77
N GLY A 143 12.83 -18.86 5.04
CA GLY A 143 13.54 -17.86 5.86
C GLY A 143 12.67 -16.70 6.37
N THR A 144 11.39 -16.65 6.01
CA THR A 144 10.45 -15.58 6.39
C THR A 144 11.02 -14.17 6.10
N PRO A 145 11.33 -13.85 4.83
CA PRO A 145 11.86 -12.54 4.45
C PRO A 145 10.82 -11.44 4.69
N LEU A 146 11.27 -10.19 4.74
CA LEU A 146 10.38 -9.04 4.88
C LEU A 146 9.91 -8.56 3.50
N ARG A 147 8.64 -8.16 3.39
CA ARG A 147 8.21 -7.21 2.37
C ARG A 147 8.46 -5.80 2.90
N PRO A 148 9.31 -4.99 2.26
CA PRO A 148 9.46 -3.60 2.66
C PRO A 148 8.18 -2.82 2.36
N ILE A 149 7.84 -1.89 3.24
CA ILE A 149 6.83 -0.87 2.99
C ILE A 149 7.38 0.45 3.51
N VAL A 150 7.33 1.49 2.67
CA VAL A 150 7.61 2.87 3.09
C VAL A 150 6.27 3.59 3.18
N ALA A 151 5.80 3.85 4.40
CA ALA A 151 4.57 4.57 4.65
C ALA A 151 4.84 6.08 4.56
N CYS A 152 4.42 6.70 3.46
CA CYS A 152 4.50 8.14 3.23
C CYS A 152 3.12 8.79 3.42
N ILE A 153 2.44 8.58 4.55
CA ILE A 153 1.05 9.07 4.72
C ILE A 153 1.03 10.59 4.88
N HIS A 154 2.00 11.14 5.62
CA HIS A 154 2.10 12.58 5.85
C HIS A 154 3.41 13.18 5.31
N ALA A 155 4.01 12.54 4.30
CA ALA A 155 5.21 13.05 3.65
C ALA A 155 4.89 14.29 2.77
N PRO A 156 5.88 15.19 2.56
CA PRO A 156 5.70 16.36 1.69
C PRO A 156 5.16 16.04 0.29
N VAL A 157 5.53 14.88 -0.26
CA VAL A 157 5.18 14.49 -1.64
C VAL A 157 3.79 13.85 -1.78
N THR A 158 3.12 13.49 -0.69
CA THR A 158 1.95 12.59 -0.73
C THR A 158 0.79 13.16 -1.54
N LEU A 159 0.46 14.42 -1.32
CA LEU A 159 -0.65 15.08 -2.02
C LEU A 159 -0.32 15.38 -3.48
N VAL A 160 0.94 15.67 -3.79
CA VAL A 160 1.42 15.81 -5.18
C VAL A 160 1.30 14.47 -5.91
N SER A 161 1.76 13.37 -5.31
CA SER A 161 1.62 12.02 -5.87
C SER A 161 0.15 11.63 -6.08
N LYS A 162 -0.73 11.97 -5.12
CA LYS A 162 -2.17 11.76 -5.26
C LYS A 162 -2.75 12.55 -6.42
N PHE A 163 -2.40 13.83 -6.54
CA PHE A 163 -2.87 14.67 -7.65
C PHE A 163 -2.43 14.13 -9.00
N LEU A 164 -1.16 13.72 -9.16
CA LEU A 164 -0.67 13.08 -10.37
C LEU A 164 -1.41 11.77 -10.66
N ASN A 165 -1.66 10.95 -9.64
CA ASN A 165 -2.44 9.73 -9.81
C ASN A 165 -3.87 10.04 -10.28
N ASP A 166 -4.55 11.02 -9.67
CA ASP A 166 -5.93 11.37 -10.03
C ASP A 166 -6.02 11.90 -11.49
N LEU A 167 -4.96 12.55 -11.98
CA LEU A 167 -4.84 12.98 -13.38
C LEU A 167 -4.55 11.80 -14.34
N LEU A 168 -3.59 10.94 -14.00
CA LEU A 168 -3.07 9.92 -14.90
C LEU A 168 -3.89 8.64 -14.91
N ALA A 169 -4.48 8.25 -13.77
CA ALA A 169 -5.17 6.98 -13.60
C ALA A 169 -6.32 6.78 -14.59
N PRO A 170 -7.19 7.76 -14.90
CA PRO A 170 -8.25 7.55 -15.89
C PRO A 170 -7.72 7.17 -17.28
N ILE A 171 -6.66 7.83 -17.72
CA ILE A 171 -6.02 7.58 -19.03
C ILE A 171 -5.32 6.22 -19.00
N TYR A 172 -4.52 5.98 -17.96
CA TYR A 172 -3.80 4.72 -17.77
C TYR A 172 -4.75 3.52 -17.71
N LEU A 173 -5.82 3.59 -16.92
CA LEU A 173 -6.77 2.49 -16.75
C LEU A 173 -7.55 2.19 -18.03
N LYS A 174 -7.80 3.19 -18.89
CA LYS A 174 -8.40 2.96 -20.21
C LYS A 174 -7.49 2.08 -21.07
N VAL A 175 -6.20 2.41 -21.15
CA VAL A 175 -5.20 1.66 -21.93
C VAL A 175 -4.89 0.30 -21.31
N ALA A 176 -4.73 0.25 -19.98
CA ALA A 176 -4.37 -0.96 -19.27
C ALA A 176 -5.44 -2.05 -19.40
N ARG A 177 -6.72 -1.69 -19.54
CA ARG A 177 -7.81 -2.67 -19.76
C ARG A 177 -7.64 -3.50 -21.02
N GLU A 178 -6.95 -3.00 -22.03
CA GLU A 178 -6.71 -3.71 -23.29
C GLU A 178 -5.58 -4.73 -23.17
N THR A 179 -4.63 -4.49 -22.26
CA THR A 179 -3.36 -5.22 -22.19
C THR A 179 -3.13 -5.98 -20.88
N THR A 180 -3.96 -5.75 -19.86
CA THR A 180 -3.79 -6.36 -18.53
C THR A 180 -5.12 -6.90 -18.00
N PHE A 181 -5.04 -7.86 -17.07
CA PHE A 181 -6.19 -8.37 -16.33
C PHE A 181 -6.39 -7.57 -15.05
N ILE A 182 -7.63 -7.15 -14.79
CA ILE A 182 -7.95 -6.34 -13.60
C ILE A 182 -8.10 -7.23 -12.34
N ASN A 183 -8.72 -8.40 -12.50
CA ASN A 183 -8.98 -9.36 -11.42
C ASN A 183 -9.26 -10.76 -11.98
N GLY A 184 -9.47 -11.75 -11.11
CA GLY A 184 -9.71 -13.14 -11.52
C GLY A 184 -10.96 -13.34 -12.40
N ILE A 185 -12.01 -12.54 -12.20
CA ILE A 185 -13.22 -12.61 -13.04
C ILE A 185 -12.91 -12.09 -14.45
N ASP A 186 -12.13 -11.01 -14.55
CA ASP A 186 -11.69 -10.45 -15.83
C ASP A 186 -10.80 -11.44 -16.61
N VAL A 187 -9.93 -12.19 -15.91
CA VAL A 187 -9.14 -13.28 -16.50
C VAL A 187 -10.05 -14.31 -17.16
N ILE A 188 -11.04 -14.81 -16.43
CA ILE A 188 -11.96 -15.86 -16.93
C ILE A 188 -12.69 -15.36 -18.18
N ARG A 189 -13.29 -14.17 -18.13
CA ARG A 189 -14.04 -13.59 -19.26
C ARG A 189 -13.18 -13.40 -20.51
N LYS A 190 -11.94 -12.91 -20.33
CA LYS A 190 -11.01 -12.73 -21.45
C LYS A 190 -10.51 -14.07 -22.00
N LEU A 191 -10.34 -15.09 -21.16
CA LEU A 191 -10.00 -16.43 -21.60
C LEU A 191 -11.15 -17.09 -22.37
N GLU A 192 -12.39 -16.95 -21.92
CA GLU A 192 -13.59 -17.42 -22.65
C GLU A 192 -13.68 -16.77 -24.04
N LYS A 193 -13.42 -15.46 -24.12
CA LYS A 193 -13.34 -14.77 -25.41
C LYS A 193 -12.20 -15.32 -26.28
N TYR A 194 -11.00 -15.50 -25.70
CA TYR A 194 -9.84 -16.06 -26.41
C TYR A 194 -10.12 -17.49 -26.95
N VAL A 195 -10.91 -18.29 -26.22
CA VAL A 195 -11.41 -19.60 -26.69
C VAL A 195 -12.40 -19.42 -27.84
N LYS A 196 -13.40 -18.55 -27.69
CA LYS A 196 -14.43 -18.28 -28.71
C LYS A 196 -13.84 -17.76 -30.01
N ASP A 197 -12.79 -16.94 -29.93
CA ASP A 197 -12.06 -16.40 -31.06
C ASP A 197 -11.12 -17.44 -31.72
N GLY A 198 -11.09 -18.68 -31.20
CA GLY A 198 -10.32 -19.79 -31.75
C GLY A 198 -8.81 -19.72 -31.47
N HIS A 199 -8.38 -18.85 -30.57
CA HIS A 199 -6.96 -18.68 -30.25
C HIS A 199 -6.42 -19.71 -29.24
N LEU A 200 -7.31 -20.36 -28.48
CA LEU A 200 -6.94 -21.46 -27.59
C LEU A 200 -6.94 -22.79 -28.36
N GLN A 201 -5.75 -23.25 -28.72
CA GLN A 201 -5.52 -24.50 -29.45
C GLN A 201 -4.86 -25.54 -28.54
N PRO A 202 -4.92 -26.85 -28.86
CA PRO A 202 -4.19 -27.88 -28.12
C PRO A 202 -2.67 -27.64 -28.06
N THR A 203 -2.12 -26.86 -29.00
CA THR A 203 -0.71 -26.48 -29.06
C THR A 203 -0.38 -25.20 -28.27
N THR A 204 -1.39 -24.50 -27.73
CA THR A 204 -1.20 -23.27 -26.96
C THR A 204 -0.47 -23.59 -25.65
N LYS A 205 0.63 -22.88 -25.39
CA LYS A 205 1.41 -23.00 -24.16
C LYS A 205 1.18 -21.79 -23.27
N PHE A 206 1.00 -22.04 -21.98
CA PHE A 206 0.97 -20.99 -20.97
C PHE A 206 2.34 -20.86 -20.33
N ILE A 207 2.83 -19.63 -20.23
CA ILE A 207 4.10 -19.29 -19.58
C ILE A 207 3.78 -18.42 -18.38
N THR A 208 4.32 -18.80 -17.22
CA THR A 208 4.23 -18.01 -16.00
C THR A 208 5.58 -17.40 -15.70
N VAL A 209 5.60 -16.09 -15.50
CA VAL A 209 6.81 -15.33 -15.14
C VAL A 209 6.48 -14.51 -13.89
N ASP A 210 7.32 -14.60 -12.87
CA ASP A 210 7.20 -13.83 -11.63
C ASP A 210 8.37 -12.84 -11.53
N VAL A 211 8.05 -11.55 -11.34
CA VAL A 211 9.05 -10.51 -11.17
C VAL A 211 9.30 -10.29 -9.69
N ASN A 212 10.53 -10.57 -9.25
CA ASN A 212 10.94 -10.34 -7.87
C ASN A 212 11.21 -8.85 -7.61
N ASP A 213 10.84 -8.38 -6.42
CA ASP A 213 11.21 -7.05 -5.91
C ASP A 213 10.86 -5.87 -6.85
N LEU A 214 9.76 -6.01 -7.61
CA LEU A 214 9.35 -5.07 -8.67
C LEU A 214 9.48 -3.59 -8.28
N TYR A 215 8.97 -3.18 -7.12
CA TYR A 215 8.95 -1.77 -6.73
C TYR A 215 10.33 -1.16 -6.49
N THR A 216 11.31 -1.95 -6.04
CA THR A 216 12.67 -1.47 -5.80
C THR A 216 13.59 -1.67 -7.00
N MET A 217 13.16 -2.46 -7.98
CA MET A 217 13.92 -2.79 -9.20
C MET A 217 13.55 -1.94 -10.42
N ILE A 218 12.57 -1.03 -10.32
CA ILE A 218 12.21 -0.14 -11.43
C ILE A 218 13.23 1.01 -11.52
N PRO A 219 14.02 1.13 -12.61
CA PRO A 219 14.96 2.23 -12.78
C PRO A 219 14.20 3.54 -12.92
N ARG A 220 14.54 4.53 -12.10
CA ARG A 220 13.86 5.84 -12.06
C ARG A 220 13.80 6.49 -13.45
N GLU A 221 14.91 6.49 -14.17
CA GLU A 221 15.04 7.22 -15.43
C GLU A 221 14.26 6.53 -16.54
N GLY A 222 14.28 5.19 -16.57
CA GLY A 222 13.45 4.41 -17.48
C GLY A 222 11.95 4.60 -17.22
N ALA A 223 11.54 4.70 -15.94
CA ALA A 223 10.16 4.97 -15.57
C ALA A 223 9.69 6.36 -16.04
N LEU A 224 10.52 7.39 -15.85
CA LEU A 224 10.22 8.75 -16.32
C LEU A 224 10.11 8.81 -17.85
N GLN A 225 11.00 8.15 -18.59
CA GLN A 225 10.93 8.05 -20.05
C GLN A 225 9.69 7.29 -20.53
N ALA A 226 9.32 6.20 -19.85
CA ALA A 226 8.11 5.45 -20.16
C ALA A 226 6.86 6.32 -19.93
N LEU A 227 6.80 7.05 -18.82
CA LEU A 227 5.71 7.98 -18.52
C LEU A 227 5.63 9.11 -19.56
N ALA A 228 6.77 9.72 -19.93
CA ALA A 228 6.79 10.77 -20.94
C ALA A 228 6.25 10.27 -22.29
N ARG A 229 6.70 9.09 -22.75
CA ARG A 229 6.18 8.45 -23.98
C ARG A 229 4.69 8.14 -23.88
N PHE A 230 4.24 7.65 -22.73
CA PHE A 230 2.83 7.38 -22.47
C PHE A 230 2.00 8.67 -22.58
N CYS A 231 2.42 9.74 -21.92
CA CYS A 231 1.74 11.03 -21.97
C CYS A 231 1.69 11.58 -23.40
N ILE A 232 2.80 11.61 -24.15
CA ILE A 232 2.83 12.09 -25.54
C ILE A 232 1.86 11.29 -26.43
N LYS A 233 1.86 9.96 -26.29
CA LYS A 233 1.01 9.07 -27.09
C LYS A 233 -0.48 9.30 -26.83
N HIS A 234 -0.85 9.63 -25.59
CA HIS A 234 -2.25 9.67 -25.16
C HIS A 234 -2.78 11.08 -24.82
N SER A 235 -1.95 12.13 -24.87
CA SER A 235 -2.37 13.51 -24.66
C SER A 235 -3.06 14.15 -25.87
N GLN A 236 -2.89 13.58 -27.07
CA GLN A 236 -3.44 14.10 -28.33
C GLN A 236 -4.79 13.48 -28.75
N GLN A 237 -5.36 12.59 -27.92
CA GLN A 237 -6.60 11.87 -28.24
C GLN A 237 -7.86 12.44 -27.56
N ASN A 238 -7.78 13.64 -26.98
CA ASN A 238 -8.92 14.41 -26.46
C ASN A 238 -8.94 15.80 -27.08
#